data_AF-A0A523VA89-F1
#
_entry.id   AF-A0A523VA89-F1
#
_cell.length_a   1.000
_cell.length_b   1.000
_cell.length_c   1.000
_cell.angle_alpha   90.00
_cell.angle_beta   90.00
_cell.angle_gamma   90.00
#
_symmetry.space_group_name_H-M   'P 1'
#
loop_
_entity.id
_entity.type
_entity.pdbx_description
1 polymer ?
#
loop_
_entity_poly.entity_id
_entity_poly.type
_entity_poly.pdbx_seq_one_letter_code
_entity_poly.pdbx_strand_id
1 'polypeptide(L)'
;MPLLDVRLHSAFRDRASVDSALADERFDEVVDWIAFTPEHVEADVERFRSWVEQYIFISSASAYQTPPLGPPVVESTPLSNPYWEYSGARNACGDRRDKGDPDRAEAAKAAGDGREGRW
;
A
#
# COMPACT_ATOMS: atom_id res chain seq x y z
N MET A 1 -13.15 -2.02 -29.61
CA MET A 1 -12.93 -0.64 -29.16
C MET A 1 -11.42 -0.46 -29.03
N PRO A 2 -10.80 0.57 -29.63
CA PRO A 2 -9.40 0.83 -29.37
C PRO A 2 -9.23 1.20 -27.89
N LEU A 3 -8.24 0.61 -27.22
CA LEU A 3 -7.85 1.05 -25.89
C LEU A 3 -7.27 2.46 -26.04
N LEU A 4 -7.79 3.41 -25.27
CA LEU A 4 -7.21 4.74 -25.18
C LEU A 4 -5.88 4.58 -24.43
N ASP A 5 -4.75 4.84 -25.09
CA ASP A 5 -3.45 4.92 -24.42
C ASP A 5 -3.25 6.36 -23.97
N VAL A 6 -3.33 6.59 -22.65
CA VAL A 6 -3.07 7.89 -22.03
C VAL A 6 -1.73 7.82 -21.33
N ARG A 7 -0.79 8.67 -21.75
CA ARG A 7 0.53 8.80 -21.11
C ARG A 7 0.71 10.21 -20.55
N LEU A 8 0.89 10.29 -19.24
CA LEU A 8 1.15 11.53 -18.52
C LEU A 8 2.62 11.56 -18.06
N HIS A 9 3.23 12.74 -18.06
CA HIS A 9 4.57 12.96 -17.52
C HIS A 9 4.52 14.07 -16.47
N SER A 10 4.96 13.77 -15.26
CA SER A 10 5.00 14.71 -14.14
C SER A 10 6.13 14.37 -13.18
N ALA A 11 6.56 15.35 -12.39
CA ALA A 11 7.38 15.09 -11.23
C ALA A 11 6.47 14.63 -10.09
N PHE A 12 6.37 13.33 -9.85
CA PHE A 12 5.34 12.76 -8.96
C PHE A 12 5.33 13.33 -7.53
N ARG A 13 6.50 13.69 -7.01
CA ARG A 13 6.65 14.25 -5.66
C ARG A 13 6.41 15.78 -5.61
N ASP A 14 6.20 16.43 -6.74
CA ASP A 14 5.70 17.80 -6.82
C ASP A 14 4.17 17.79 -6.95
N ARG A 15 3.50 18.31 -5.92
CA ARG A 15 2.04 18.34 -5.87
C ARG A 15 1.45 19.10 -7.06
N ALA A 16 1.98 20.27 -7.39
CA ALA A 16 1.42 21.09 -8.47
C ALA A 16 1.61 20.41 -9.84
N SER A 17 2.76 19.74 -10.05
CA SER A 17 3.04 19.01 -11.28
C SER A 17 2.06 17.87 -11.53
N VAL A 18 1.74 17.10 -10.48
CA VAL A 18 0.79 15.99 -10.58
C VAL A 18 -0.64 16.47 -10.80
N ASP A 19 -1.08 17.49 -10.05
CA ASP A 19 -2.45 18.02 -10.19
C ASP A 19 -2.69 18.58 -11.59
N SER A 20 -1.68 19.24 -12.17
CA SER A 20 -1.72 19.74 -13.56
C SER A 20 -1.80 18.60 -14.57
N ALA A 21 -1.05 17.52 -14.35
CA ALA A 21 -1.04 16.36 -15.25
C ALA A 21 -2.32 15.53 -15.18
N LEU A 22 -2.96 15.45 -14.00
CA LEU A 22 -4.19 14.68 -13.78
C LEU A 22 -5.49 15.44 -14.07
N ALA A 23 -5.44 16.77 -14.22
CA ALA A 23 -6.59 17.70 -14.22
C ALA A 23 -7.96 17.15 -14.68
N ASP A 24 -8.10 16.71 -15.93
CA ASP A 24 -9.39 16.24 -16.47
C ASP A 24 -9.48 14.69 -16.55
N GLU A 25 -8.44 14.00 -16.10
CA GLU A 25 -8.35 12.54 -16.16
C GLU A 25 -8.95 11.91 -14.90
N ARG A 26 -9.72 10.84 -15.11
CA ARG A 26 -10.23 10.01 -14.02
C ARG A 26 -9.92 8.56 -14.27
N PHE A 27 -9.54 7.87 -13.19
CA PHE A 27 -9.19 6.46 -13.22
C PHE A 27 -10.01 5.74 -12.17
N ASP A 28 -10.48 4.53 -12.49
CA ASP A 28 -11.18 3.70 -11.52
C ASP A 28 -10.23 3.29 -10.38
N GLU A 29 -8.98 2.98 -10.73
CA GLU A 29 -7.97 2.46 -9.82
C GLU A 29 -6.59 3.05 -10.11
N VAL A 30 -5.77 3.23 -9.08
CA VAL A 30 -4.34 3.58 -9.20
C VAL A 30 -3.50 2.49 -8.54
N VAL A 31 -2.47 2.05 -9.27
CA VAL A 31 -1.44 1.13 -8.77
C VAL A 31 -0.14 1.91 -8.57
N ASP A 32 0.34 1.98 -7.33
CA ASP A 32 1.52 2.73 -6.96
C ASP A 32 2.78 1.85 -6.87
N TRP A 33 3.74 2.15 -7.74
CA TRP A 33 5.03 1.46 -7.85
C TRP A 33 6.18 2.22 -7.18
N ILE A 34 5.97 3.48 -6.78
CA ILE A 34 7.03 4.40 -6.38
C ILE A 34 6.84 4.99 -4.97
N ALA A 35 5.97 4.39 -4.16
CA ALA A 35 5.88 4.65 -2.73
C ALA A 35 6.90 3.82 -1.92
N PHE A 36 7.88 4.49 -1.32
CA PHE A 36 9.01 3.84 -0.63
C PHE A 36 9.03 4.04 0.89
N THR A 37 8.23 4.98 1.40
CA THR A 37 8.16 5.29 2.83
C THR A 37 6.70 5.43 3.25
N PRO A 38 6.40 5.29 4.54
CA PRO A 38 5.04 5.51 5.04
C PRO A 38 4.49 6.88 4.65
N GLU A 39 5.33 7.91 4.66
CA GLU A 39 4.95 9.29 4.33
C GLU A 39 4.55 9.42 2.86
N HIS A 40 5.21 8.68 1.97
CA HIS A 40 4.77 8.59 0.58
C HIS A 40 3.37 8.00 0.48
N VAL A 41 3.13 6.83 1.12
CA VAL A 41 1.81 6.18 1.05
C VAL A 41 0.70 7.06 1.62
N GLU A 42 0.93 7.73 2.75
CA GLU A 42 -0.07 8.66 3.31
C GLU A 42 -0.37 9.81 2.36
N ALA A 43 0.66 10.45 1.82
CA ALA A 43 0.48 11.58 0.90
C ALA A 43 -0.24 11.15 -0.38
N ASP A 44 0.08 9.96 -0.89
CA ASP A 44 -0.48 9.41 -2.12
C ASP A 44 -1.95 8.99 -1.89
N VAL A 45 -2.28 8.31 -0.78
CA VAL A 45 -3.66 7.98 -0.40
C VAL A 45 -4.51 9.24 -0.24
N GLU A 46 -4.03 10.24 0.49
CA GLU A 46 -4.75 11.50 0.69
C GLU A 46 -5.01 12.22 -0.64
N ARG A 47 -4.01 12.22 -1.53
CA ARG A 47 -4.15 12.78 -2.88
C ARG A 47 -5.20 12.04 -3.70
N PHE A 48 -5.12 10.72 -3.79
CA PHE A 48 -5.94 9.96 -4.73
C PHE A 48 -7.35 9.70 -4.22
N ARG A 49 -7.63 9.93 -2.93
CA ARG A 49 -8.95 9.76 -2.30
C ARG A 49 -10.11 10.40 -3.07
N SER A 50 -9.90 11.54 -3.72
CA SER A 50 -10.94 12.24 -4.48
C SER A 50 -10.93 11.96 -5.99
N TRP A 51 -9.97 11.18 -6.45
CA TRP A 51 -9.68 10.97 -7.88
C TRP A 51 -9.95 9.55 -8.37
N VAL A 52 -9.88 8.57 -7.47
CA VAL A 52 -10.04 7.14 -7.79
C VAL A 52 -10.91 6.44 -6.78
N GLU A 53 -11.53 5.34 -7.21
CA GLU A 53 -12.33 4.48 -6.34
C GLU A 53 -11.44 3.51 -5.54
N GLN A 54 -10.27 3.13 -6.09
CA GLN A 54 -9.32 2.24 -5.40
C GLN A 54 -7.87 2.70 -5.52
N TYR A 55 -7.13 2.56 -4.42
CA TYR A 55 -5.69 2.75 -4.36
C TYR A 55 -4.99 1.43 -3.99
N ILE A 56 -4.09 0.98 -4.85
CA ILE A 56 -3.34 -0.27 -4.70
C ILE A 56 -1.86 0.07 -4.48
N PHE A 57 -1.39 -0.15 -3.25
CA PHE A 57 0.02 -0.09 -2.92
C PHE A 57 0.70 -1.43 -3.22
N ILE A 58 1.74 -1.41 -4.05
CA ILE A 58 2.56 -2.60 -4.30
C ILE A 58 3.55 -2.78 -3.15
N SER A 59 3.24 -3.70 -2.23
CA SER A 59 4.16 -4.14 -1.18
C SER A 59 5.24 -5.11 -1.71
N SER A 60 6.11 -5.60 -0.82
CA SER A 60 7.12 -6.62 -1.14
C SER A 60 7.03 -7.78 -0.15
N ALA A 61 7.25 -9.01 -0.63
CA ALA A 61 7.37 -10.18 0.23
C ALA A 61 8.54 -10.06 1.24
N SER A 62 9.52 -9.18 0.96
CA SER A 62 10.61 -8.88 1.89
C SER A 62 10.14 -8.18 3.18
N ALA A 63 8.91 -7.70 3.25
CA ALA A 63 8.30 -7.11 4.44
C ALA A 63 8.16 -8.14 5.59
N TYR A 64 7.88 -9.39 5.22
CA TYR A 64 7.66 -10.48 6.16
C TYR A 64 8.93 -10.88 6.92
N GLN A 65 8.70 -11.56 8.04
CA GLN A 65 9.73 -12.04 8.94
C GLN A 65 10.86 -12.74 8.19
N THR A 66 12.08 -12.25 8.41
CA THR A 66 13.29 -12.83 7.84
C THR A 66 14.32 -13.06 8.95
N PRO A 67 14.84 -14.30 9.14
CA PRO A 67 14.41 -15.53 8.47
C PRO A 67 12.98 -15.95 8.87
N PRO A 68 12.21 -16.57 7.96
CA PRO A 68 10.85 -17.04 8.28
C PRO A 68 10.87 -18.22 9.26
N LEU A 69 9.85 -18.31 10.12
CA LEU A 69 9.70 -19.42 11.08
C LEU A 69 9.48 -20.77 10.38
N GLY A 70 8.88 -20.75 9.19
CA GLY A 70 8.70 -21.91 8.32
C GLY A 70 7.93 -21.53 7.05
N PRO A 71 8.05 -22.29 5.96
CA PRO A 71 7.21 -22.13 4.78
C PRO A 71 5.86 -22.85 4.93
N PRO A 72 4.79 -22.40 4.24
CA PRO A 72 4.75 -21.19 3.41
C PRO A 72 4.68 -19.90 4.24
N VAL A 73 5.24 -18.81 3.70
CA VAL A 73 5.00 -17.45 4.23
C VAL A 73 3.60 -17.03 3.81
N VAL A 74 2.77 -16.69 4.79
CA VAL A 74 1.37 -16.28 4.62
C VAL A 74 1.13 -14.88 5.18
N GLU A 75 -0.03 -14.30 4.93
CA GLU A 75 -0.38 -12.93 5.34
C GLU A 75 -0.36 -12.72 6.85
N SER A 76 -0.56 -13.77 7.65
CA SER A 76 -0.42 -13.73 9.11
C SER A 76 1.04 -13.83 9.60
N THR A 77 2.01 -13.95 8.70
CA THR A 77 3.44 -13.93 9.06
C THR A 77 3.79 -12.52 9.54
N PRO A 78 4.52 -12.36 10.66
CA PRO A 78 4.85 -11.03 11.16
C PRO A 78 5.62 -10.19 10.13
N LEU A 79 5.28 -8.91 10.03
CA LEU A 79 6.03 -7.94 9.23
C LEU A 79 7.29 -7.49 10.01
N SER A 80 8.32 -8.32 10.02
CA SER A 80 9.53 -8.08 10.83
C SER A 80 10.82 -8.51 10.11
N ASN A 81 11.36 -7.64 9.26
CA ASN A 81 12.64 -7.89 8.58
C ASN A 81 13.76 -6.97 9.10
N PRO A 82 14.72 -7.48 9.90
CA PRO A 82 15.81 -6.68 10.46
C PRO A 82 16.97 -6.42 9.49
N TYR A 83 16.97 -7.03 8.28
CA TYR A 83 18.11 -6.98 7.37
C TYR A 83 18.00 -5.92 6.27
N TRP A 84 16.79 -5.42 6.02
CA TRP A 84 16.53 -4.49 4.93
C TRP A 84 15.72 -3.31 5.45
N GLU A 85 16.35 -2.14 5.60
CA GLU A 85 15.68 -0.90 6.03
C GLU A 85 14.49 -0.54 5.12
N TYR A 86 14.63 -0.82 3.82
CA TYR A 86 13.57 -0.70 2.83
C TYR A 86 12.33 -1.56 3.15
N SER A 87 12.54 -2.75 3.71
CA SER A 87 11.44 -3.61 4.17
C SER A 87 10.80 -3.05 5.43
N GLY A 88 11.58 -2.47 6.36
CA GLY A 88 11.05 -1.76 7.52
C GLY A 88 10.11 -0.61 7.14
N ALA A 89 10.46 0.15 6.10
CA ALA A 89 9.61 1.20 5.56
C ALA A 89 8.30 0.66 4.96
N ARG A 90 8.32 -0.53 4.34
CA ARG A 90 7.11 -1.21 3.82
C ARG A 90 6.24 -1.80 4.93
N ASN A 91 6.85 -2.29 6.00
CA ASN A 91 6.12 -2.77 7.19
C ASN A 91 5.34 -1.62 7.81
N ALA A 92 6.00 -0.48 7.99
CA ALA A 92 5.37 0.73 8.49
C ALA A 92 4.29 1.29 7.54
N CYS A 93 4.44 1.15 6.21
CA CYS A 93 3.36 1.47 5.26
C CYS A 93 2.12 0.59 5.48
N GLY A 94 2.31 -0.73 5.62
CA GLY A 94 1.23 -1.70 5.86
C GLY A 94 0.47 -1.40 7.16
N ASP A 95 1.19 -1.32 8.27
CA ASP A 95 0.62 -1.03 9.60
C ASP A 95 -0.17 0.29 9.63
N ARG A 96 0.26 1.28 8.84
CA ARG A 96 -0.40 2.59 8.79
C ARG A 96 -1.66 2.58 7.95
N ARG A 97 -1.68 1.83 6.83
CA ARG A 97 -2.90 1.58 6.05
C ARG A 97 -3.97 0.94 6.95
N ASP A 98 -3.60 -0.08 7.71
CA ASP A 98 -4.55 -0.80 8.57
C ASP A 98 -5.11 0.09 9.69
N LYS A 99 -4.34 1.07 10.18
CA LYS A 99 -4.84 2.05 11.17
C LYS A 99 -5.76 3.12 10.58
N GLY A 100 -5.68 3.39 9.27
CA GLY A 100 -6.51 4.35 8.57
C GLY A 100 -7.86 3.79 8.09
N ASP A 101 -8.00 2.46 8.07
CA ASP A 101 -9.21 1.72 7.71
C ASP A 101 -9.85 1.11 8.97
N PRO A 102 -10.92 1.72 9.53
CA PRO A 102 -11.50 1.27 10.80
C PRO A 102 -12.07 -0.15 10.76
N ASP A 103 -12.50 -0.64 9.59
CA ASP A 103 -13.06 -1.98 9.42
C ASP A 103 -11.96 -3.06 9.41
N ARG A 104 -10.74 -2.72 8.98
CA ARG A 104 -9.57 -3.63 9.02
C ARG A 104 -8.76 -3.54 10.31
N ALA A 105 -8.76 -2.39 10.98
CA ALA A 105 -8.13 -2.23 12.28
C ALA A 105 -8.72 -3.18 13.34
N GLU A 106 -10.03 -3.47 13.27
CA GLU A 106 -10.69 -4.46 14.12
C GLU A 106 -10.27 -5.91 13.79
N ALA A 107 -10.14 -6.24 12.50
CA ALA A 107 -9.73 -7.56 12.04
C ALA A 107 -8.28 -7.91 12.46
N ALA A 108 -7.36 -6.93 12.43
CA ALA A 108 -5.98 -7.11 12.89
C ALA A 108 -5.89 -7.33 14.42
N LYS A 109 -6.80 -6.73 15.21
CA LYS A 109 -6.91 -6.98 16.65
C LYS A 109 -7.51 -8.35 16.96
N ALA A 110 -8.47 -8.81 16.17
CA ALA A 110 -9.08 -10.12 16.32
C ALA A 110 -8.11 -11.28 16.01
N ALA A 111 -7.17 -11.08 15.09
CA ALA A 111 -6.14 -12.07 14.76
C ALA A 111 -5.10 -12.31 15.87
N GLY A 112 -5.06 -11.47 16.91
CA GLY A 112 -4.23 -11.65 18.11
C GLY A 112 -4.85 -12.48 19.23
N ASP A 113 -6.15 -12.81 19.15
CA ASP A 113 -6.82 -13.73 20.08
C ASP A 113 -7.01 -15.07 19.36
N GLY A 114 -6.07 -15.99 19.58
CA GLY A 114 -5.98 -17.27 18.88
C GLY A 114 -7.24 -18.12 18.99
N ARG A 115 -8.18 -17.92 18.07
CA ARG A 115 -9.25 -18.87 17.77
C ARG A 115 -9.26 -19.18 16.28
N GLU A 116 -8.76 -20.37 16.00
CA GLU A 116 -8.83 -21.07 14.72
C GLU A 116 -10.27 -21.00 14.18
N GLY A 117 -10.47 -20.19 13.15
CA GLY A 117 -11.73 -20.01 12.46
C GLY A 117 -11.49 -20.16 10.97
N ARG A 118 -12.07 -21.22 10.41
CA ARG A 118 -11.96 -21.64 9.02
C ARG A 118 -12.59 -20.59 8.08
N TRP A 119 -11.80 -20.23 7.06
CA TRP A 119 -12.08 -19.39 5.87
C TRP A 119 -11.96 -17.88 6.06
#